data_AF-B3DYD0-F1
#
_entry.id   AF-B3DYD0-F1
#
_cell.length_a   1.000
_cell.length_b   1.000
_cell.length_c   1.000
_cell.angle_alpha   90.00
_cell.angle_beta   90.00
_cell.angle_gamma   90.00
#
_symmetry.space_group_name_H-M   'P 1'
#
loop_
_entity.id
_entity.type
_entity.pdbx_description
1 polymer ?
#
loop_
_entity_poly.entity_id
_entity_poly.type
_entity_poly.pdbx_seq_one_letter_code
_entity_poly.pdbx_strand_id
1 'polypeptide(L)' 'MDAFMAWIMDAIREGELASAVAKQHLLFACVHPFEEGNGRTGRVLFNYLLISSGLPSPWW' A
#
# COMPACT_ATOMS: atom_id res chain seq x y z
N MET A 1 -13.14 -2.81 -4.43
CA MET A 1 -11.94 -1.95 -4.36
C MET A 1 -12.18 -0.78 -3.42
N ASP A 2 -13.35 -0.14 -3.45
CA ASP A 2 -13.70 1.01 -2.60
C ASP A 2 -13.61 0.75 -1.09
N ALA A 3 -14.17 -0.36 -0.61
CA ALA A 3 -14.11 -0.72 0.81
C ALA A 3 -12.67 -0.93 1.32
N PHE A 4 -11.79 -1.46 0.46
CA PHE A 4 -10.38 -1.66 0.78
C PHE A 4 -9.62 -0.34 0.86
N MET A 5 -9.90 0.58 -0.07
CA MET A 5 -9.32 1.93 -0.04
C MET A 5 -9.80 2.71 1.18
N ALA A 6 -11.09 2.65 1.52
CA ALA A 6 -11.63 3.27 2.72
C ALA A 6 -10.93 2.73 3.98
N TRP A 7 -10.77 1.40 4.09
CA TRP A 7 -10.09 0.78 5.22
C TRP A 7 -8.61 1.21 5.35
N ILE A 8 -7.86 1.28 4.24
CA ILE A 8 -6.46 1.77 4.28
C ILE A 8 -6.42 3.20 4.82
N MET A 9 -7.29 4.07 4.32
CA MET A 9 -7.30 5.48 4.72
C MET A 9 -7.67 5.67 6.19
N ASP A 10 -8.63 4.89 6.69
CA ASP A 10 -8.99 4.88 8.11
C ASP A 10 -7.83 4.39 8.98
N ALA A 11 -7.17 3.29 8.59
CA ALA A 11 -6.03 2.74 9.32
C ALA A 11 -4.82 3.71 9.34
N ILE A 12 -4.59 4.46 8.27
CA ILE A 12 -3.57 5.51 8.23
C ILE A 12 -3.94 6.66 9.18
N ARG A 13 -5.21 7.10 9.20
CA ARG A 13 -5.69 8.15 10.10
C ARG A 13 -5.59 7.75 11.57
N GLU A 14 -5.77 6.47 11.88
CA GLU A 14 -5.68 5.92 13.23
C GLU A 14 -4.24 5.66 13.71
N GLY A 15 -3.23 5.93 12.86
CA GLY A 15 -1.82 5.78 13.21
C GLY A 15 -1.27 4.36 13.03
N GLU A 16 -2.02 3.45 12.39
CA GLU A 16 -1.61 2.06 12.12
C GLU A 16 -0.87 1.90 10.79
N LEU A 17 -0.07 2.90 10.39
CA LEU A 17 0.53 2.98 9.05
C LEU A 17 1.29 1.72 8.63
N ALA A 18 2.09 1.12 9.51
CA ALA A 18 2.86 -0.08 9.19
C ALA A 18 1.96 -1.28 8.84
N SER A 19 0.90 -1.48 9.62
CA SER A 19 -0.12 -2.53 9.40
C SER A 19 -0.89 -2.28 8.11
N ALA A 20 -1.30 -1.03 7.88
CA ALA A 20 -2.02 -0.61 6.68
C ALA A 20 -1.21 -0.87 5.40
N VAL A 21 0.05 -0.42 5.37
CA VAL A 21 0.93 -0.54 4.21
C VAL A 21 1.33 -2.00 3.95
N ALA A 22 1.61 -2.79 5.00
CA ALA A 22 1.90 -4.22 4.84
C ALA A 22 0.71 -5.01 4.27
N LYS A 23 -0.49 -4.79 4.83
CA LYS A 23 -1.72 -5.42 4.34
C LYS A 23 -2.05 -4.96 2.92
N GLN A 24 -1.83 -3.68 2.59
CA GLN A 24 -2.02 -3.17 1.24
C GLN A 24 -1.16 -3.93 0.23
N HIS A 25 0.14 -4.07 0.51
CA HIS A 25 1.08 -4.73 -0.39
C HIS A 25 0.77 -6.22 -0.56
N LEU A 26 0.46 -6.91 0.55
CA LEU A 26 0.04 -8.31 0.53
C LEU A 26 -1.23 -8.51 -0.32
N LEU A 27 -2.26 -7.72 -0.07
CA LEU A 27 -3.54 -7.85 -0.78
C LEU A 27 -3.40 -7.53 -2.26
N PHE A 28 -2.62 -6.52 -2.62
CA PHE A 28 -2.34 -6.21 -4.02
C PHE A 28 -1.65 -7.39 -4.73
N ALA A 29 -0.66 -8.01 -4.07
CA ALA A 29 0.03 -9.19 -4.59
C ALA A 29 -0.91 -10.40 -4.74
N CYS A 30 -1.83 -10.60 -3.79
CA CYS A 30 -2.81 -11.68 -3.83
C CYS A 30 -3.86 -11.50 -4.94
N VAL A 31 -4.37 -10.29 -5.12
CA VAL A 31 -5.38 -9.99 -6.16
C VAL A 31 -4.76 -10.07 -7.55
N HIS A 32 -3.48 -9.68 -7.68
CA HIS A 32 -2.73 -9.71 -8.94
C HIS A 32 -3.51 -9.10 -10.13
N PRO A 33 -3.92 -7.81 -10.04
CA PRO A 33 -4.93 -7.23 -10.92
C PRO A 33 -4.46 -7.00 -12.36
N PHE A 34 -3.16 -7.05 -12.63
CA PHE A 34 -2.60 -6.85 -13.96
C PHE A 34 -2.06 -8.15 -14.53
N GLU A 35 -2.04 -8.27 -15.86
CA GLU A 35 -1.39 -9.40 -16.55
C GLU A 35 0.10 -9.47 -16.21
N GLU A 36 0.78 -8.31 -16.19
CA GLU A 36 2.20 -8.18 -15.89
C GLU A 36 2.52 -6.97 -15.01
N GLY A 37 3.66 -7.01 -14.33
CA GLY A 37 4.19 -5.86 -13.60
C GLY A 37 3.64 -5.62 -12.20
N ASN A 38 2.84 -6.54 -11.65
CA ASN A 38 2.28 -6.43 -10.29
C ASN A 38 3.36 -6.20 -9.22
N GLY A 39 4.51 -6.86 -9.32
CA GLY A 39 5.62 -6.64 -8.39
C GLY A 39 6.17 -5.21 -8.40
N ARG A 40 6.16 -4.52 -9.55
CA ARG A 40 6.58 -3.11 -9.67
C ARG A 40 5.50 -2.18 -9.15
N THR A 41 4.26 -2.36 -9.60
CA THR A 41 3.13 -1.52 -9.19
C THR A 41 2.84 -1.62 -7.69
N GLY A 42 2.92 -2.82 -7.12
CA GLY A 42 2.74 -3.02 -5.68
C GLY A 42 3.80 -2.29 -4.84
N ARG A 43 5.05 -2.20 -5.32
CA ARG A 43 6.12 -1.42 -4.65
C ARG A 43 5.93 0.08 -4.81
N VAL A 44 5.47 0.54 -5.98
CA VAL A 44 5.13 1.95 -6.20
C VAL A 44 4.02 2.38 -5.24
N LEU A 45 2.97 1.58 -5.09
CA LEU A 45 1.88 1.86 -4.13
C LEU A 45 2.38 1.86 -2.68
N PHE A 46 3.20 0.88 -2.29
CA PHE A 46 3.82 0.83 -0.97
C PHE A 46 4.63 2.10 -0.68
N ASN A 47 5.53 2.49 -1.59
CA ASN A 47 6.36 3.68 -1.43
C ASN A 47 5.52 4.96 -1.41
N TYR A 48 4.48 5.03 -2.25
CA TYR A 48 3.56 6.16 -2.26
C TYR A 48 2.92 6.39 -0.90
N LEU A 49 2.39 5.33 -0.26
CA LEU A 49 1.74 5.43 1.05
C LEU A 49 2.70 5.84 2.18
N LEU A 50 3.96 5.39 2.12
CA LEU A 50 4.99 5.82 3.07
C LEU A 50 5.33 7.30 2.89
N ILE A 51 5.61 7.72 1.65
CA ILE A 51 5.98 9.10 1.33
C ILE A 51 4.82 10.06 1.62
N SER A 52 3.58 9.69 1.29
CA SER A 52 2.40 10.50 1.58
C SER A 52 2.16 10.67 3.09
N SER A 53 2.69 9.75 3.89
CA SER A 53 2.63 9.79 5.36
C SER A 53 3.88 10.42 6.00
N GLY A 54 4.75 11.04 5.20
CA GLY A 54 5.96 11.72 5.68
C GLY A 54 7.13 10.78 6.01
N LEU A 55 7.06 9.50 5.62
CA LEU A 55 8.14 8.54 5.80
C LEU A 55 8.99 8.37 4.53
N PRO A 56 10.30 8.12 4.66
CA PRO A 56 11.14 7.85 3.52
C PRO A 56 10.81 6.49 2.89
N SER A 57 11.02 6.39 1.57
CA SER A 57 11.07 5.09 0.89
C SER A 57 12.27 4.29 1.42
N PRO A 58 12.12 3.01 1.78
CA PRO A 58 13.23 2.21 2.32
C PRO A 58 14.17 1.64 1.25
N TRP A 59 13.96 1.93 -0.05
CA TRP A 59 14.69 1.30 -1.15
C TRP A 59 15.36 2.30 -2.10
N TRP A 60 15.96 3.36 -1.56
CA TRP A 60 16.98 4.16 -2.26
C TRP A 60 18.36 3.52 -2.16
#